data_AF-T1A511-F1
#
_entry.id   AF-T1A511-F1
#
_cell.length_a   1.000
_cell.length_b   1.000
_cell.length_c   1.000
_cell.angle_alpha   90.00
_cell.angle_beta   90.00
_cell.angle_gamma   90.00
#
_symmetry.space_group_name_H-M   'P 1'
#
loop_
_entity.id
_entity.type
_entity.pdbx_description
1 polymer ?
#
loop_
_entity_poly.entity_id
_entity_poly.type
_entity_poly.pdbx_seq_one_letter_code
_entity_poly.pdbx_strand_id
1 'polypeptide(L)'
;MNKRQFLSIAAASMIAAGALAAAPASRAATLEKCFGIATAHHNDCAGISGLHSCKGTTPANYNPGDFRVVPTGTCEKMGGLDMAQAKAILKNPAKIKAFEAKMEEKAKG
;
A
#
# COMPACT_ATOMS: atom_id res chain seq x y z
N MET A 1 27.47 49.54 -17.68
CA MET A 1 26.19 49.36 -18.40
C MET A 1 25.04 49.60 -17.44
N ASN A 2 24.09 50.46 -17.82
CA ASN A 2 23.08 51.08 -16.96
C ASN A 2 21.88 50.16 -16.65
N LYS A 3 21.40 50.25 -15.40
CA LYS A 3 20.37 49.40 -14.76
C LYS A 3 18.93 49.61 -15.26
N ARG A 4 18.74 49.93 -16.54
CA ARG A 4 17.44 50.26 -17.14
C ARG A 4 16.88 49.17 -18.07
N GLN A 5 17.42 47.96 -18.04
CA GLN A 5 16.99 46.87 -18.93
C GLN A 5 16.01 45.87 -18.28
N PHE A 6 15.43 46.17 -17.11
CA PHE A 6 14.51 45.29 -16.41
C PHE A 6 13.03 45.63 -16.60
N LEU A 7 12.66 46.17 -17.76
CA LEU A 7 11.25 46.38 -18.09
C LEU A 7 10.99 45.94 -19.53
N SER A 8 9.98 45.07 -19.66
CA SER A 8 9.23 44.76 -20.88
C SER A 8 9.73 43.59 -21.72
N ILE A 9 9.46 42.36 -21.27
CA ILE A 9 8.91 41.31 -22.14
C ILE A 9 7.84 40.53 -21.35
N ALA A 10 6.64 41.11 -21.25
CA ALA A 10 5.43 40.37 -20.92
C ALA A 10 4.56 40.37 -22.16
N ALA A 11 4.70 39.34 -23.00
CA ALA A 11 3.87 39.16 -24.18
C ALA A 11 3.59 37.67 -24.41
N ALA A 12 2.38 37.30 -24.00
CA ALA A 12 1.45 36.40 -24.68
C ALA A 12 1.96 35.04 -25.23
N SER A 13 1.50 33.97 -24.59
CA SER A 13 1.10 32.75 -25.30
C SER A 13 -0.23 32.25 -24.74
N MET A 14 -1.28 32.56 -25.49
CA MET A 14 -2.67 32.14 -25.30
C MET A 14 -2.86 30.64 -25.58
N ILE A 15 -3.80 30.04 -24.84
CA ILE A 15 -4.73 28.97 -25.23
C ILE A 15 -4.14 27.67 -25.82
N ALA A 16 -4.25 26.57 -25.06
CA ALA A 16 -4.83 25.29 -25.53
C ALA A 16 -4.69 24.18 -24.46
N ALA A 17 -5.79 23.79 -23.80
CA ALA A 17 -5.96 22.42 -23.28
C ALA A 17 -7.44 22.16 -22.88
N GLY A 18 -8.38 22.54 -23.75
CA GLY A 18 -9.73 21.97 -23.71
C GLY A 18 -9.69 20.57 -24.32
N ALA A 19 -9.16 19.58 -23.61
CA ALA A 19 -9.24 18.16 -23.94
C ALA A 19 -8.81 17.29 -22.75
N LEU A 20 -9.51 17.37 -21.62
CA LEU A 20 -9.52 16.27 -20.64
C LEU A 20 -10.78 15.43 -20.83
N ALA A 21 -11.12 15.13 -22.08
CA ALA A 21 -12.13 14.13 -22.39
C ALA A 21 -11.47 12.74 -22.40
N ALA A 22 -11.98 11.88 -21.52
CA ALA A 22 -11.67 10.45 -21.41
C ALA A 22 -10.27 10.10 -20.89
N ALA A 23 -10.03 10.39 -19.60
CA ALA A 23 -9.34 9.36 -18.82
C ALA A 23 -10.21 8.10 -18.92
N PRO A 24 -9.68 6.93 -19.32
CA PRO A 24 -10.44 5.70 -19.23
C PRO A 24 -10.94 5.62 -17.78
N ALA A 25 -12.25 5.42 -17.61
CA ALA A 25 -12.79 5.08 -16.31
C ALA A 25 -12.00 3.86 -15.85
N SER A 26 -11.02 4.10 -14.97
CA SER A 26 -10.24 3.07 -14.33
C SER A 26 -11.26 2.13 -13.74
N ARG A 27 -11.41 0.94 -14.34
CA ARG A 27 -12.26 -0.11 -13.78
C ARG A 27 -11.88 -0.15 -12.31
N ALA A 28 -12.80 0.19 -11.41
CA ALA A 28 -12.50 0.25 -9.99
C ALA A 28 -11.85 -1.07 -9.63
N ALA A 29 -10.54 -1.06 -9.40
CA ALA A 29 -9.82 -2.28 -9.10
C ALA A 29 -10.48 -2.85 -7.86
N THR A 30 -11.02 -4.06 -7.95
CA THR A 30 -11.52 -4.72 -6.75
C THR A 30 -10.31 -4.86 -5.82
N LEU A 31 -10.47 -4.46 -4.57
CA LEU A 31 -9.40 -4.47 -3.58
C LEU A 31 -9.65 -5.59 -2.59
N GLU A 32 -8.57 -6.19 -2.08
CA GLU A 32 -8.62 -7.21 -1.03
C GLU A 32 -7.71 -6.84 0.14
N LYS A 33 -8.11 -7.25 1.36
CA LYS A 33 -7.23 -7.18 2.52
C LYS A 33 -6.27 -8.36 2.45
N CYS A 34 -4.99 -8.07 2.32
CA CYS A 34 -3.96 -9.08 2.31
C CYS A 34 -3.17 -9.06 3.62
N PHE A 35 -3.35 -10.11 4.41
CA PHE A 35 -2.76 -10.21 5.74
C PHE A 35 -1.33 -10.76 5.67
N GLY A 36 -0.47 -10.34 6.59
CA GLY A 36 0.89 -10.84 6.70
C GLY A 36 1.88 -10.32 5.65
N ILE A 37 1.51 -9.31 4.85
CA ILE A 37 2.41 -8.71 3.84
C ILE A 37 2.95 -7.32 4.24
N ALA A 38 2.44 -6.76 5.34
CA ALA A 38 2.88 -5.46 5.81
C ALA A 38 4.31 -5.57 6.37
N THR A 39 5.21 -4.71 5.92
CA THR A 39 6.48 -4.48 6.61
C THR A 39 6.27 -3.59 7.84
N ALA A 40 7.27 -3.50 8.70
CA ALA A 40 7.26 -2.69 9.90
C ALA A 40 6.78 -1.27 9.58
N HIS A 41 5.80 -0.79 10.35
CA HIS A 41 5.17 0.52 10.24
C HIS A 41 4.42 0.79 8.92
N HIS A 42 4.06 -0.27 8.18
CA HIS A 42 3.36 -0.17 6.90
C HIS A 42 2.04 -0.96 6.84
N ASN A 43 1.46 -1.32 7.99
CA ASN A 43 0.13 -1.92 8.08
C ASN A 43 -0.98 -0.90 7.83
N ASP A 44 -2.11 -1.33 7.29
CA ASP A 44 -3.35 -0.55 7.24
C ASP A 44 -4.15 -0.65 8.56
N CYS A 45 -5.16 0.21 8.69
CA CYS A 45 -6.01 0.32 9.88
C CYS A 45 -6.80 -0.96 10.18
N ALA A 46 -7.18 -1.16 11.45
CA ALA A 46 -8.07 -2.23 11.93
C ALA A 46 -7.52 -3.66 11.72
N GLY A 47 -6.35 -3.95 12.28
CA GLY A 47 -5.79 -5.31 12.36
C GLY A 47 -6.70 -6.29 13.12
N ILE A 48 -6.51 -7.60 12.90
CA ILE A 48 -7.37 -8.67 13.44
C ILE A 48 -7.39 -8.68 14.98
N SER A 49 -6.26 -8.36 15.61
CA SER A 49 -6.12 -8.39 17.06
C SER A 49 -6.90 -7.28 17.76
N GLY A 50 -7.29 -6.22 17.04
CA GLY A 50 -7.90 -5.02 17.63
C GLY A 50 -6.96 -4.20 18.53
N LEU A 51 -5.69 -4.60 18.66
CA LEU A 51 -4.71 -3.92 19.52
C LEU A 51 -4.25 -2.57 18.95
N HIS A 52 -4.45 -2.36 17.66
CA HIS A 52 -4.28 -1.07 17.00
C HIS A 52 -5.39 -0.85 15.97
N SER A 53 -5.75 0.41 15.78
CA SER A 53 -6.75 0.83 14.80
C SER A 53 -6.16 1.73 13.72
N CYS A 54 -4.97 2.29 13.92
CA CYS A 54 -4.35 3.26 13.03
C CYS A 54 -3.27 2.63 12.15
N LYS A 55 -3.18 3.11 10.90
CA LYS A 55 -2.16 2.75 9.93
C LYS A 55 -0.74 2.98 10.48
N GLY A 56 0.17 2.07 10.18
CA GLY A 56 1.61 2.20 10.45
C GLY A 56 2.04 2.05 11.91
N THR A 57 1.18 1.47 12.74
CA THR A 57 1.41 1.30 14.18
C THR A 57 2.11 -0.01 14.53
N THR A 58 2.07 -1.01 13.65
CA THR A 58 2.74 -2.30 13.89
C THR A 58 4.23 -2.19 13.67
N PRO A 59 5.09 -2.42 14.69
CA PRO A 59 6.55 -2.39 14.52
C PRO A 59 7.12 -3.68 13.88
N ALA A 60 6.34 -4.76 13.87
CA ALA A 60 6.76 -6.05 13.33
C ALA A 60 6.58 -6.13 11.80
N ASN A 61 7.49 -6.87 11.14
CA ASN A 61 7.29 -7.28 9.76
C ASN A 61 6.36 -8.50 9.67
N TYR A 62 5.56 -8.54 8.61
CA TYR A 62 4.78 -9.69 8.18
C TYR A 62 3.82 -10.27 9.22
N ASN A 63 3.39 -9.46 10.18
CA ASN A 63 2.44 -9.90 11.21
C ASN A 63 1.14 -10.42 10.55
N PRO A 64 0.74 -11.68 10.78
CA PRO A 64 -0.47 -12.27 10.19
C PRO A 64 -1.77 -11.56 10.61
N GLY A 65 -1.76 -10.81 11.72
CA GLY A 65 -2.89 -10.01 12.17
C GLY A 65 -3.05 -8.69 11.43
N ASP A 66 -2.04 -8.28 10.67
CA ASP A 66 -2.00 -7.00 9.98
C ASP A 66 -2.08 -7.19 8.50
N PHE A 67 -2.74 -6.24 7.83
CA PHE A 67 -2.93 -6.31 6.39
C PHE A 67 -2.48 -5.06 5.68
N ARG A 68 -2.33 -5.21 4.37
CA ARG A 68 -2.39 -4.11 3.43
C ARG A 68 -3.49 -4.34 2.42
N VAL A 69 -4.11 -3.27 1.95
CA VAL A 69 -5.06 -3.33 0.84
C VAL A 69 -4.29 -3.44 -0.47
N VAL A 70 -4.59 -4.47 -1.25
CA VAL A 70 -3.96 -4.75 -2.55
C VAL A 70 -5.02 -5.02 -3.62
N PRO A 71 -4.70 -4.94 -4.91
CA PRO A 71 -5.62 -5.39 -5.97
C PRO A 71 -5.98 -6.87 -5.80
N THR A 72 -7.25 -7.23 -5.99
CA THR A 72 -7.72 -8.63 -5.88
C THR A 72 -6.85 -9.59 -6.69
N GLY A 73 -6.55 -10.75 -6.10
CA GLY A 73 -5.73 -11.79 -6.73
C GLY A 73 -4.22 -11.52 -6.66
N THR A 74 -3.80 -10.50 -5.91
CA THR A 74 -2.38 -10.19 -5.68
C THR A 74 -1.90 -10.81 -4.38
N CYS A 75 -2.77 -10.96 -3.38
CA CYS A 75 -2.39 -11.39 -2.05
C CYS A 75 -1.68 -12.75 -2.04
N GLU A 76 -2.28 -13.73 -2.72
CA GLU A 76 -1.72 -15.08 -2.83
C GLU A 76 -0.36 -15.07 -3.54
N LYS A 77 -0.21 -14.26 -4.60
CA LYS A 77 1.06 -14.11 -5.33
C LYS A 77 2.15 -13.52 -4.43
N MET A 78 1.78 -12.59 -3.55
CA MET A 78 2.66 -12.03 -2.53
C MET A 78 2.96 -13.03 -1.40
N GLY A 79 2.22 -14.14 -1.29
CA GLY A 79 2.35 -15.13 -0.23
C GLY A 79 1.61 -14.74 1.05
N GLY A 80 0.78 -13.70 0.98
CA GLY A 80 -0.07 -13.28 2.08
C GLY A 80 -1.27 -14.18 2.29
N LEU A 81 -2.09 -13.79 3.25
CA LEU A 81 -3.22 -14.57 3.74
C LEU A 81 -4.53 -13.83 3.51
N ASP A 82 -5.59 -14.59 3.23
CA ASP A 82 -6.95 -14.09 3.43
C ASP A 82 -7.28 -14.01 4.93
N MET A 83 -8.43 -13.41 5.25
CA MET A 83 -8.86 -13.23 6.64
C MET A 83 -9.07 -14.56 7.39
N ALA A 84 -9.54 -15.61 6.73
CA ALA A 84 -9.81 -16.90 7.37
C ALA A 84 -8.49 -17.62 7.71
N GLN A 85 -7.55 -17.63 6.76
CA GLN A 85 -6.21 -18.16 6.92
C GLN A 85 -5.44 -17.41 8.02
N ALA A 86 -5.50 -16.08 8.02
CA ALA A 86 -4.89 -15.24 9.05
C ALA A 86 -5.42 -15.59 10.44
N LYS A 87 -6.74 -15.65 10.62
CA LYS A 87 -7.36 -16.06 11.89
C LYS A 87 -6.96 -17.48 12.32
N ALA A 88 -6.78 -18.41 11.38
CA ALA A 88 -6.36 -19.76 11.69
C ALA A 88 -4.90 -19.82 12.16
N ILE A 89 -4.00 -19.05 11.53
CA ILE A 89 -2.59 -18.95 11.93
C ILE A 89 -2.46 -18.29 13.30
N LEU A 90 -3.19 -17.21 13.57
CA LEU A 90 -3.12 -16.46 14.82
C LEU A 90 -3.49 -17.27 16.07
N LYS A 91 -4.15 -18.42 15.92
CA LYS A 91 -4.45 -19.34 17.03
C LYS A 91 -3.25 -20.15 17.52
N ASN A 92 -2.12 -20.13 16.79
CA ASN A 92 -0.96 -20.96 17.11
C ASN A 92 0.36 -20.16 16.94
N PRO A 93 1.09 -19.87 18.03
CA PRO A 93 2.34 -19.11 17.98
C PRO A 93 3.42 -19.71 17.07
N ALA A 94 3.52 -21.03 16.98
CA ALA A 94 4.49 -21.68 16.10
C ALA A 94 4.15 -21.45 14.62
N LYS A 95 2.85 -21.43 14.28
CA LYS A 95 2.40 -21.10 12.92
C LYS A 95 2.63 -19.63 12.57
N ILE A 96 2.45 -18.72 13.53
CA ILE A 96 2.77 -17.29 13.36
C ILE A 96 4.25 -17.14 13.00
N LYS A 97 5.14 -17.66 13.84
CA LYS A 97 6.59 -17.57 13.63
C LYS A 97 7.03 -18.22 12.31
N ALA A 98 6.46 -19.37 11.96
CA ALA A 98 6.77 -20.05 10.71
C ALA A 98 6.33 -19.22 9.48
N PHE A 99 5.16 -18.58 9.56
CA PHE A 99 4.70 -17.69 8.50
C PHE A 99 5.59 -16.47 8.35
N GLU A 100 5.90 -15.78 9.45
CA GLU A 100 6.77 -14.58 9.45
C GLU A 100 8.15 -14.91 8.86
N ALA A 101 8.77 -16.01 9.29
CA ALA A 101 10.06 -16.47 8.76
C ALA A 101 10.01 -16.77 7.26
N LYS A 102 8.94 -17.43 6.78
CA LYS A 102 8.72 -17.70 5.36
C LYS A 102 8.62 -16.40 4.55
N MET A 103 7.92 -15.39 5.08
CA MET A 103 7.77 -14.10 4.41
C MET A 103 9.09 -13.31 4.39
N GLU A 104 9.88 -13.38 5.47
CA GLU A 104 11.23 -12.81 5.50
C GLU A 104 12.18 -13.48 4.50
N GLU A 105 12.12 -14.81 4.37
CA GLU A 105 12.90 -15.56 3.39
C GLU A 105 12.51 -15.15 1.97
N LYS A 106 11.21 -15.08 1.68
CA LYS A 106 10.69 -14.65 0.37
C LYS A 106 11.13 -13.23 0.00
N ALA A 107 11.28 -12.34 0.98
CA ALA A 107 11.73 -10.97 0.73
C ALA A 107 13.21 -10.85 0.36
N LYS A 108 14.01 -11.91 0.55
CA LYS A 108 15.45 -11.95 0.24
C LYS A 108 15.74 -12.49 -1.17
N GLY A 109 14.78 -13.14 -1.82
CA GLY A 109 14.88 -13.71 -3.17
C GLY A 109 14.18 -12.85 -4.21
#